data_AF-A0A418MMK2-F1
#
_entry.id   AF-A0A418MMK2-F1
#
_cell.length_a   1.000
_cell.length_b   1.000
_cell.length_c   1.000
_cell.angle_alpha   90.00
_cell.angle_beta   90.00
_cell.angle_gamma   90.00
#
_symmetry.space_group_name_H-M   'P 1'
#
loop_
_entity.id
_entity.type
_entity.pdbx_description
1 polymer ?
#
loop_
_entity_poly.entity_id
_entity_poly.type
_entity_poly.pdbx_seq_one_letter_code
_entity_poly.pdbx_strand_id
1 'polypeptide(L)'
;MTSSTLPLAPETTTVSGTGASAEPDAGYWPWATPTRTTRNPADDGWVRGHDPRTVASGRARAQDPDYPDWLNHVKAASACKHPIRLAGQIHVTDADGNRVATVDTEDMPDGAIYTPCGNRRATVCPSCAELYRRDTFHLIKAGLQGDRWGLPPLHEHIAIFLTATAPSFGPVHHRVVKVHAADCRRKDGCTCRPAACHPFGRTCPHGHELRCGQRHKAGDSQLGQPLCLDCYDHAGQVVWNHEAPELWRRTIQQVDRELRRLGRAHGVELRRRYIKVYEFQVRGVVHYHALIRLDGENPDCPGAIVPPPPVITRDMFANAVRAAFVKTAYTSATHPANDGHGWQIGWGDKGLDIKHVNAPGGEVNLAQITGYIAKYVTKSTEV
;
A
#
# COMPACT_ATOMS: atom_id res chain seq x y z
N MET A 1 -7.69 4.08 4.31
CA MET A 1 -8.02 3.04 5.29
C MET A 1 -6.83 2.11 5.51
N THR A 2 -6.41 1.99 6.77
CA THR A 2 -5.54 0.95 7.30
C THR A 2 -6.22 -0.40 7.12
N SER A 3 -5.58 -1.36 6.45
CA SER A 3 -5.99 -2.76 6.60
C SER A 3 -5.30 -3.25 7.88
N SER A 4 -6.01 -3.09 8.99
CA SER A 4 -5.60 -3.61 10.30
C SER A 4 -5.75 -5.14 10.26
N THR A 5 -4.70 -5.86 10.66
CA THR A 5 -4.71 -7.32 10.85
C THR A 5 -5.16 -7.73 12.25
N LEU A 6 -5.88 -6.87 12.98
CA LEU A 6 -6.53 -7.26 14.24
C LEU A 6 -7.88 -7.91 13.93
N PRO A 7 -8.24 -9.04 14.57
CA PRO A 7 -9.58 -9.59 14.48
C PRO A 7 -10.57 -8.54 14.98
N LEU A 8 -11.53 -8.19 14.13
CA LEU A 8 -12.67 -7.34 14.47
C LEU A 8 -13.40 -7.98 15.65
N ALA A 9 -13.65 -7.20 16.70
CA ALA A 9 -14.67 -7.57 17.67
C ALA A 9 -16.01 -7.70 16.92
N PRO A 10 -16.90 -8.65 17.29
CA PRO A 10 -18.06 -9.05 16.47
C PRO A 10 -19.08 -7.96 16.14
N GLU A 11 -18.90 -6.73 16.62
CA GLU A 11 -19.87 -5.63 16.51
C GLU A 11 -19.30 -4.35 15.86
N THR A 12 -18.06 -4.37 15.35
CA THR A 12 -17.48 -3.18 14.68
C THR A 12 -17.67 -3.25 13.16
N THR A 13 -18.67 -2.53 12.65
CA THR A 13 -18.83 -2.27 11.21
C THR A 13 -17.95 -1.09 10.79
N THR A 14 -16.85 -1.35 10.09
CA THR A 14 -16.11 -0.30 9.36
C THR A 14 -16.70 -0.13 7.97
N VAL A 15 -17.27 1.04 7.67
CA VAL A 15 -17.77 1.39 6.33
C VAL A 15 -16.79 2.34 5.64
N SER A 16 -16.55 2.10 4.36
CA SER A 16 -15.70 2.88 3.47
C SER A 16 -16.30 4.26 3.17
N GLY A 17 -15.59 5.33 3.55
CA GLY A 17 -15.97 6.70 3.15
C GLY A 17 -15.66 6.97 1.68
N THR A 18 -16.69 7.21 0.88
CA THR A 18 -16.62 7.69 -0.51
C THR A 18 -17.33 9.03 -0.64
N GLY A 19 -16.60 10.03 -1.17
CA GLY A 19 -17.10 11.00 -2.15
C GLY A 19 -18.08 12.09 -1.70
N ALA A 20 -17.82 13.31 -2.18
CA ALA A 20 -18.82 14.38 -2.26
C ALA A 20 -20.05 13.91 -3.05
N SER A 21 -21.25 14.31 -2.62
CA SER A 21 -22.60 13.95 -3.15
C SER A 21 -23.35 12.82 -2.44
N ALA A 22 -23.18 12.65 -1.12
CA ALA A 22 -24.24 12.02 -0.34
C ALA A 22 -25.25 13.10 0.06
N GLU A 23 -26.35 13.21 -0.69
CA GLU A 23 -27.56 13.78 -0.10
C GLU A 23 -27.90 12.93 1.13
N PRO A 24 -28.33 13.56 2.25
CA PRO A 24 -28.73 12.83 3.44
C PRO A 24 -30.07 12.17 3.14
N ASP A 25 -30.05 10.99 2.51
CA ASP A 25 -31.26 10.19 2.45
C ASP A 25 -31.52 9.67 3.87
N ALA A 26 -32.60 10.16 4.48
CA ALA A 26 -32.91 10.03 5.91
C ALA A 26 -33.13 8.57 6.38
N GLY A 27 -32.96 7.59 5.49
CA GLY A 27 -33.16 6.17 5.76
C GLY A 27 -31.93 5.38 6.20
N TYR A 28 -30.70 5.93 6.14
CA TYR A 28 -29.50 5.11 6.35
C TYR A 28 -29.14 4.85 7.82
N TRP A 29 -29.64 5.65 8.77
CA TRP A 29 -29.34 5.53 10.21
C TRP A 29 -30.61 5.66 11.07
N PRO A 30 -31.44 4.61 11.19
CA PRO A 30 -32.75 4.69 11.85
C PRO A 30 -32.70 4.97 13.37
N TRP A 31 -31.52 4.89 13.99
CA TRP A 31 -31.30 5.20 15.41
C TRP A 31 -30.66 6.59 15.63
N ALA A 32 -30.17 7.25 14.58
CA ALA A 32 -29.59 8.58 14.69
C ALA A 32 -30.71 9.61 14.46
N THR A 33 -31.28 10.15 15.54
CA THR A 33 -32.23 11.27 15.43
C THR A 33 -31.42 12.57 15.36
N PRO A 34 -31.45 13.32 14.25
CA PRO A 34 -30.78 14.62 14.19
C PRO A 34 -31.45 15.57 15.19
N THR A 35 -30.70 16.08 16.16
CA THR A 35 -31.24 16.97 17.22
C THR A 35 -31.45 18.41 16.74
N ARG A 36 -31.00 18.76 15.54
CA ARG A 36 -31.26 20.06 14.89
C ARG A 36 -31.26 19.89 13.38
N THR A 37 -32.08 20.67 12.66
CA THR A 37 -31.96 20.85 11.21
C THR A 37 -30.52 21.28 10.91
N THR A 38 -29.79 20.41 10.22
CA THR A 38 -28.41 20.62 9.83
C THR A 38 -28.33 21.85 8.94
N ARG A 39 -27.60 22.88 9.39
CA ARG A 39 -27.09 23.88 8.47
C ARG A 39 -26.18 23.14 7.50
N ASN A 40 -26.50 23.16 6.21
CA ASN A 40 -25.75 22.43 5.21
C ASN A 40 -24.41 23.15 4.98
N PRO A 41 -23.25 22.59 5.38
CA PRO A 41 -21.96 23.27 5.24
C PRO A 41 -21.58 23.52 3.77
N ALA A 42 -22.28 22.87 2.83
CA ALA A 42 -22.08 23.02 1.40
C ALA A 42 -22.69 24.32 0.83
N ASP A 43 -23.75 24.86 1.46
CA ASP A 43 -24.42 26.07 0.99
C ASP A 43 -23.70 27.35 1.45
N ASP A 44 -22.90 27.24 2.52
CA ASP A 44 -22.13 28.33 3.08
C ASP A 44 -20.68 28.27 2.53
N GLY A 45 -20.48 28.80 1.32
CA GLY A 45 -19.14 29.02 0.79
C GLY A 45 -18.26 29.73 1.82
N TRP A 46 -17.16 29.07 2.25
CA TRP A 46 -16.12 29.60 3.15
C TRP A 46 -16.67 30.62 4.17
N VAL A 47 -17.40 30.15 5.19
CA VAL A 47 -18.29 30.95 6.07
C VAL A 47 -17.63 32.12 6.83
N ARG A 48 -16.34 32.38 6.66
CA ARG A 48 -15.70 33.65 7.08
C ARG A 48 -14.78 34.24 6.00
N GLY A 49 -15.21 34.22 4.73
CA GLY A 49 -14.72 35.14 3.69
C GLY A 49 -13.33 34.88 3.09
N HIS A 50 -12.59 33.84 3.52
CA HIS A 50 -11.26 33.55 2.98
C HIS A 50 -11.25 32.29 2.11
N ASP A 51 -11.14 32.47 0.79
CA ASP A 51 -10.79 31.39 -0.14
C ASP A 51 -9.28 31.15 -0.10
N PRO A 52 -8.75 30.10 0.56
CA PRO A 52 -7.32 29.86 0.77
C PRO A 52 -6.55 29.57 -0.52
N ARG A 53 -7.22 29.54 -1.68
CA ARG A 53 -6.58 29.38 -2.99
C ARG A 53 -5.94 30.68 -3.51
N THR A 54 -6.14 31.81 -2.83
CA THR A 54 -5.57 33.11 -3.25
C THR A 54 -4.56 33.65 -2.23
N VAL A 55 -3.49 34.29 -2.71
CA VAL A 55 -2.51 34.97 -1.84
C VAL A 55 -3.16 36.12 -1.06
N ALA A 56 -4.17 36.77 -1.67
CA ALA A 56 -4.90 37.88 -1.05
C ALA A 56 -5.70 37.45 0.18
N SER A 57 -6.39 36.30 0.14
CA SER A 57 -7.12 35.78 1.29
C SER A 57 -6.18 35.33 2.41
N GLY A 58 -5.03 34.73 2.07
CA GLY A 58 -4.01 34.34 3.04
C GLY A 58 -3.42 35.55 3.77
N ARG A 59 -3.21 36.66 3.04
CA ARG A 59 -2.78 37.93 3.63
C ARG A 59 -3.85 38.53 4.54
N ALA A 60 -5.11 38.52 4.11
CA ALA A 60 -6.21 39.04 4.92
C ALA A 60 -6.39 38.24 6.21
N ARG A 61 -6.38 36.90 6.14
CA ARG A 61 -6.43 36.02 7.32
C ARG A 61 -5.27 36.26 8.28
N ALA A 62 -4.06 36.50 7.78
CA ALA A 62 -2.89 36.78 8.61
C ALA A 62 -2.96 38.14 9.34
N GLN A 63 -3.89 39.00 8.95
CA GLN A 63 -4.12 40.31 9.57
C GLN A 63 -5.30 40.30 10.56
N ASP A 64 -6.05 39.20 10.65
CA ASP A 64 -7.17 39.10 11.59
C ASP A 64 -6.69 39.06 13.05
N PRO A 65 -7.41 39.71 13.98
CA PRO A 65 -7.10 39.65 15.40
C PRO A 65 -7.14 38.23 15.99
N ASP A 66 -7.98 37.34 15.44
CA ASP A 66 -8.15 35.94 15.86
C ASP A 66 -7.17 34.98 15.15
N TYR A 67 -6.22 35.50 14.36
CA TYR A 67 -5.26 34.68 13.61
C TYR A 67 -4.50 33.64 14.46
N PRO A 68 -4.00 33.93 15.68
CA PRO A 68 -3.32 32.93 16.49
C PRO A 68 -4.22 31.76 16.88
N ASP A 69 -5.49 32.03 17.21
CA ASP A 69 -6.48 31.02 17.59
C ASP A 69 -6.89 30.19 16.37
N TRP A 70 -7.13 30.84 15.24
CA TRP A 70 -7.34 30.17 13.96
C TRP A 70 -6.14 29.29 13.58
N LEU A 71 -4.91 29.78 13.70
CA LEU A 71 -3.70 29.02 13.36
C LEU A 71 -3.57 27.78 14.26
N ASN A 72 -3.81 27.93 15.56
CA ASN A 72 -3.83 26.79 16.49
C ASN A 72 -4.92 25.78 16.15
N HIS A 73 -6.08 26.26 15.71
CA HIS A 73 -7.20 25.44 15.31
C HIS A 73 -6.91 24.62 14.04
N VAL A 74 -6.34 25.22 12.99
CA VAL A 74 -6.06 24.52 11.72
C VAL A 74 -4.82 23.62 11.76
N LYS A 75 -3.95 23.74 12.78
CA LYS A 75 -2.76 22.88 12.94
C LYS A 75 -3.10 21.39 12.93
N ALA A 76 -4.25 21.00 13.49
CA ALA A 76 -4.71 19.61 13.50
C ALA A 76 -4.81 19.01 12.08
N ALA A 77 -5.19 19.82 11.08
CA ALA A 77 -5.22 19.41 9.68
C ALA A 77 -3.83 19.24 9.04
N SER A 78 -2.74 19.63 9.72
CA SER A 78 -1.36 19.33 9.33
C SER A 78 -1.04 19.70 7.87
N ALA A 79 -1.43 20.90 7.43
CA ALA A 79 -1.26 21.37 6.04
C ALA A 79 -1.89 20.45 4.97
N CYS A 80 -2.97 19.74 5.32
CA CYS A 80 -3.77 18.99 4.37
C CYS A 80 -4.30 19.91 3.27
N LYS A 81 -4.20 19.48 2.00
CA LYS A 81 -4.72 20.25 0.85
C LYS A 81 -6.26 20.23 0.77
N HIS A 82 -6.87 19.21 1.35
CA HIS A 82 -8.31 18.96 1.30
C HIS A 82 -8.82 18.53 2.69
N PRO A 83 -8.71 19.38 3.73
CA PRO A 83 -9.12 18.98 5.07
C PRO A 83 -10.62 18.71 5.11
N ILE A 84 -11.02 17.68 5.85
CA ILE A 84 -12.43 17.39 6.13
C ILE A 84 -12.88 18.37 7.22
N ARG A 85 -14.03 19.00 7.00
CA ARG A 85 -14.66 19.92 7.96
C ARG A 85 -15.72 19.18 8.73
N LEU A 86 -15.64 19.26 10.05
CA LEU A 86 -16.59 18.67 10.97
C LEU A 86 -17.32 19.80 11.68
N ALA A 87 -18.64 19.74 11.74
CA ALA A 87 -19.48 20.66 12.51
C ALA A 87 -20.33 19.84 13.49
N GLY A 88 -20.50 20.33 14.71
CA GLY A 88 -21.26 19.67 15.76
C GLY A 88 -20.87 20.14 17.16
N GLN A 89 -21.10 19.28 18.14
CA GLN A 89 -20.79 19.55 19.53
C GLN A 89 -19.75 18.56 20.06
N ILE A 90 -18.77 19.07 20.78
CA ILE A 90 -17.79 18.26 21.51
C ILE A 90 -18.26 18.21 22.95
N HIS A 91 -18.63 17.03 23.44
CA HIS A 91 -18.90 16.81 24.84
C HIS A 91 -17.64 16.24 25.51
N VAL A 92 -17.16 16.91 26.56
CA VAL A 92 -16.08 16.40 27.40
C VAL A 92 -16.72 15.76 28.61
N THR A 93 -16.40 14.49 28.85
CA THR A 93 -16.86 13.72 30.00
C THR A 93 -15.71 13.44 30.96
N ASP A 94 -16.00 13.37 32.25
CA ASP A 94 -15.05 12.86 33.24
C ASP A 94 -14.94 11.32 33.18
N ALA A 95 -14.12 10.74 34.06
CA ALA A 95 -13.92 9.30 34.14
C ALA A 95 -15.18 8.53 34.56
N ASP A 96 -16.11 9.19 35.25
CA ASP A 96 -17.38 8.63 35.71
C ASP A 96 -18.50 8.78 34.66
N GLY A 97 -18.19 9.42 33.51
CA GLY A 97 -19.10 9.63 32.40
C GLY A 97 -19.97 10.88 32.53
N ASN A 98 -19.76 11.71 33.55
CA ASN A 98 -20.50 12.96 33.68
C ASN A 98 -19.97 13.98 32.67
N ARG A 99 -20.88 14.68 32.01
CA ARG A 99 -20.52 15.72 31.05
C ARG A 99 -20.06 16.98 31.80
N VAL A 100 -18.76 17.27 31.70
CA VAL A 100 -18.11 18.39 32.38
C VAL A 100 -18.00 19.63 31.49
N ALA A 101 -18.01 19.48 30.17
CA ALA A 101 -18.05 20.61 29.24
C ALA A 101 -18.77 20.24 27.94
N THR A 102 -19.31 21.24 27.27
CA THR A 102 -19.76 21.16 25.88
C THR A 102 -19.19 22.33 25.12
N VAL A 103 -18.57 22.07 23.98
CA VAL A 103 -18.05 23.09 23.07
C VAL A 103 -18.78 22.92 21.74
N ASP A 104 -19.46 23.96 21.29
CA ASP A 104 -20.07 23.99 19.97
C ASP A 104 -19.03 24.43 18.93
N THR A 105 -18.98 23.76 17.77
CA THR A 105 -18.08 24.19 16.69
C THR A 105 -18.46 25.55 16.12
N GLU A 106 -19.71 26.01 16.28
CA GLU A 106 -20.12 27.37 15.87
C GLU A 106 -19.29 28.47 16.56
N ASP A 107 -18.83 28.21 17.79
CA ASP A 107 -18.00 29.12 18.58
C ASP A 107 -16.51 29.02 18.23
N MET A 108 -16.12 28.07 17.38
CA MET A 108 -14.73 27.89 16.93
C MET A 108 -14.41 28.76 15.71
N PRO A 109 -13.10 29.02 15.45
CA PRO A 109 -12.68 29.61 14.19
C PRO A 109 -13.26 28.85 12.98
N ASP A 110 -13.79 29.59 12.01
CA ASP A 110 -14.49 29.08 10.82
C ASP A 110 -15.77 28.24 11.09
N GLY A 111 -16.23 28.13 12.34
CA GLY A 111 -17.45 27.39 12.68
C GLY A 111 -17.33 25.86 12.51
N ALA A 112 -16.11 25.32 12.47
CA ALA A 112 -15.84 23.93 12.16
C ALA A 112 -14.59 23.43 12.89
N ILE A 113 -14.32 22.12 12.83
CA ILE A 113 -13.04 21.49 13.14
C ILE A 113 -12.46 20.87 11.89
N TYR A 114 -11.16 20.99 11.71
CA TYR A 114 -10.46 20.40 10.58
C TYR A 114 -9.74 19.10 10.96
N THR A 115 -10.00 18.05 10.19
CA THR A 115 -9.24 16.79 10.24
C THR A 115 -8.57 16.51 8.89
N PRO A 116 -7.32 16.00 8.86
CA PRO A 116 -6.65 15.70 7.59
C PRO A 116 -7.42 14.65 6.79
N CYS A 117 -7.47 14.77 5.46
CA CYS A 117 -8.20 13.80 4.61
C CYS A 117 -7.65 12.37 4.64
N GLY A 118 -6.43 12.17 5.16
CA GLY A 118 -5.76 10.87 5.18
C GLY A 118 -5.47 10.29 3.78
N ASN A 119 -5.57 11.11 2.72
CA ASN A 119 -5.29 10.67 1.36
C ASN A 119 -3.79 10.40 1.21
N ARG A 120 -3.47 9.20 0.72
CA ARG A 120 -2.10 8.68 0.61
C ARG A 120 -1.42 9.05 -0.71
N ARG A 121 -2.20 9.57 -1.67
CA ARG A 121 -1.72 9.97 -2.99
C ARG A 121 -1.05 11.32 -2.89
N ALA A 122 0.27 11.37 -3.12
CA ALA A 122 1.02 12.61 -3.09
C ALA A 122 0.51 13.63 -4.12
N THR A 123 -0.01 13.16 -5.27
CA THR A 123 -0.65 14.00 -6.30
C THR A 123 -1.94 14.68 -5.81
N VAL A 124 -2.70 14.03 -4.92
CA VAL A 124 -3.94 14.59 -4.37
C VAL A 124 -3.68 15.40 -3.11
N CYS A 125 -2.89 14.89 -2.16
CA CYS A 125 -2.56 15.58 -0.93
C CYS A 125 -1.12 15.29 -0.47
N PRO A 126 -0.13 16.12 -0.84
CA PRO A 126 1.28 15.91 -0.51
C PRO A 126 1.54 15.76 0.98
N SER A 127 0.90 16.57 1.83
CA SER A 127 1.14 16.55 3.29
C SER A 127 0.71 15.23 3.93
N CYS A 128 -0.56 14.82 3.74
CA CYS A 128 -1.06 13.57 4.30
C CYS A 128 -0.32 12.34 3.77
N ALA A 129 0.06 12.34 2.48
CA ALA A 129 0.88 11.28 1.89
C ALA A 129 2.26 11.18 2.55
N GLU A 130 2.92 12.32 2.79
CA GLU A 130 4.23 12.37 3.43
C GLU A 130 4.19 11.94 4.89
N LEU A 131 3.18 12.36 5.65
CA LEU A 131 2.97 11.92 7.03
C LEU A 131 2.81 10.39 7.08
N TYR A 132 1.91 9.85 6.25
CA TYR A 132 1.69 8.40 6.15
C TYR A 132 2.97 7.63 5.77
N ARG A 133 3.78 8.18 4.86
CA ARG A 133 5.09 7.60 4.48
C ARG A 133 6.05 7.53 5.65
N ARG A 134 6.15 8.61 6.44
CA ARG A 134 7.03 8.69 7.61
C ARG A 134 6.58 7.76 8.72
N ASP A 135 5.29 7.74 9.03
CA ASP A 135 4.72 6.83 10.03
C ASP A 135 4.97 5.38 9.66
N THR A 136 4.74 5.04 8.39
CA THR A 136 5.02 3.68 7.91
C THR A 136 6.51 3.34 7.96
N PHE A 137 7.38 4.29 7.61
CA PHE A 137 8.83 4.11 7.76
C PHE A 137 9.21 3.81 9.22
N HIS A 138 8.66 4.55 10.18
CA HIS A 138 8.95 4.34 11.60
C HIS A 138 8.39 3.02 12.12
N LEU A 139 7.20 2.61 11.69
CA LEU A 139 6.61 1.31 12.05
C LEU A 139 7.46 0.15 11.53
N ILE A 140 7.85 0.19 10.25
CA ILE A 140 8.71 -0.82 9.64
C ILE A 140 10.06 -0.83 10.36
N LYS A 141 10.70 0.33 10.49
CA LYS A 141 12.01 0.46 11.14
C LYS A 141 12.00 -0.12 12.55
N ALA A 142 10.97 0.15 13.35
CA ALA A 142 10.83 -0.41 14.69
C ALA A 142 10.74 -1.95 14.68
N GLY A 143 9.93 -2.53 13.79
CA GLY A 143 9.82 -3.98 13.66
C GLY A 143 11.07 -4.67 13.11
N LEU A 144 11.90 -3.94 12.37
CA LEU A 144 13.16 -4.41 11.79
C LEU A 144 14.33 -4.33 12.77
N GLN A 145 14.48 -3.19 13.44
CA GLN A 145 15.57 -2.95 14.38
C GLN A 145 15.37 -3.70 15.69
N GLY A 146 14.13 -3.89 16.15
CA GLY A 146 13.85 -4.44 17.47
C GLY A 146 14.05 -3.40 18.59
N ASP A 147 14.12 -3.89 19.82
CA ASP A 147 14.43 -3.21 21.09
C ASP A 147 13.41 -2.17 21.56
N ARG A 148 12.60 -1.64 20.65
CA ARG A 148 11.46 -0.79 20.95
C ARG A 148 10.20 -1.63 21.05
N TRP A 149 9.39 -1.40 22.10
CA TRP A 149 8.10 -2.08 22.31
C TRP A 149 8.20 -3.60 22.51
N GLY A 150 9.34 -4.10 22.98
CA GLY A 150 9.55 -5.53 23.27
C GLY A 150 9.65 -6.43 22.02
N LEU A 151 10.01 -5.87 20.86
CA LEU A 151 10.19 -6.63 19.63
C LEU A 151 11.64 -7.10 19.50
N PRO A 152 11.89 -8.39 19.17
CA PRO A 152 13.25 -8.86 18.92
C PRO A 152 13.78 -8.30 17.59
N PRO A 153 15.09 -8.07 17.50
CA PRO A 153 15.70 -7.52 16.31
C PRO A 153 15.71 -8.54 15.15
N LEU A 154 15.51 -8.08 13.90
CA LEU A 154 15.36 -8.98 12.76
C LEU A 154 16.59 -9.87 12.50
N HIS A 155 17.79 -9.41 12.88
CA HIS A 155 19.03 -10.14 12.61
C HIS A 155 19.14 -11.46 13.39
N GLU A 156 18.38 -11.63 14.47
CA GLU A 156 18.26 -12.90 15.20
C GLU A 156 17.32 -13.89 14.51
N HIS A 157 16.52 -13.43 13.55
CA HIS A 157 15.51 -14.23 12.86
C HIS A 157 15.87 -14.55 11.41
N ILE A 158 15.23 -15.57 10.86
CA ILE A 158 15.26 -15.85 9.43
C ILE A 158 14.22 -14.96 8.74
N ALA A 159 14.66 -14.21 7.72
CA ALA A 159 13.76 -13.38 6.94
C ALA A 159 14.10 -13.40 5.44
N ILE A 160 13.05 -13.26 4.64
CA ILE A 160 13.15 -13.14 3.18
C ILE A 160 12.45 -11.87 2.72
N PHE A 161 13.08 -11.18 1.78
CA PHE A 161 12.44 -10.17 0.96
C PHE A 161 12.06 -10.84 -0.37
N LEU A 162 10.78 -10.79 -0.73
CA LEU A 162 10.29 -11.35 -1.98
C LEU A 162 9.65 -10.29 -2.87
N THR A 163 9.78 -10.50 -4.18
CA THR A 163 9.04 -9.76 -5.21
C THR A 163 8.22 -10.76 -6.02
N ALA A 164 6.90 -10.61 -5.95
CA ALA A 164 5.95 -11.44 -6.65
C ALA A 164 5.33 -10.68 -7.83
N THR A 165 5.56 -11.15 -9.06
CA THR A 165 5.17 -10.47 -10.29
C THR A 165 4.07 -11.23 -11.03
N ALA A 166 3.24 -10.46 -11.72
CA ALA A 166 2.19 -10.96 -12.58
C ALA A 166 2.74 -11.70 -13.82
N PRO A 167 1.90 -12.47 -14.52
CA PRO A 167 2.15 -12.91 -15.89
C PRO A 167 2.46 -11.74 -16.84
N SER A 168 2.99 -12.04 -18.03
CA SER A 168 3.38 -10.98 -18.97
C SER A 168 2.20 -10.30 -19.68
N PHE A 169 1.11 -11.03 -19.94
CA PHE A 169 -0.04 -10.66 -20.81
C PHE A 169 0.31 -10.32 -22.28
N GLY A 170 1.57 -10.09 -22.58
CA GLY A 170 2.09 -9.84 -23.93
C GLY A 170 3.42 -9.09 -23.85
N PRO A 171 4.10 -8.89 -24.99
CA PRO A 171 5.32 -8.09 -25.04
C PRO A 171 4.98 -6.60 -24.95
N VAL A 172 5.65 -5.91 -24.03
CA VAL A 172 5.54 -4.45 -23.84
C VAL A 172 6.87 -3.77 -24.07
N HIS A 173 6.84 -2.50 -24.41
CA HIS A 173 8.03 -1.65 -24.41
C HIS A 173 8.64 -1.59 -23.01
N HIS A 174 9.94 -1.86 -22.90
CA HIS A 174 10.67 -1.81 -21.64
C HIS A 174 12.01 -1.11 -21.79
N ARG A 175 12.55 -0.67 -20.65
CA ARG A 175 13.88 -0.08 -20.57
C ARG A 175 14.78 -0.98 -19.74
N VAL A 176 15.79 -1.55 -20.38
CA VAL A 176 16.78 -2.41 -19.71
C VAL A 176 18.14 -1.74 -19.78
N VAL A 177 18.73 -1.45 -18.62
CA VAL A 177 20.13 -1.01 -18.50
C VAL A 177 20.92 -2.17 -17.91
N LYS A 178 21.74 -2.83 -18.75
CA LYS A 178 22.49 -4.02 -18.32
C LYS A 178 23.71 -3.67 -17.47
N VAL A 179 24.38 -2.57 -17.81
CA VAL A 179 25.58 -2.09 -17.13
C VAL A 179 25.36 -0.64 -16.76
N HIS A 180 25.49 -0.34 -15.48
CA HIS A 180 25.51 1.03 -15.00
C HIS A 180 26.96 1.54 -15.01
N ALA A 181 27.14 2.81 -15.35
CA ALA A 181 28.43 3.47 -15.22
C ALA A 181 28.83 3.53 -13.73
N ALA A 182 30.13 3.52 -13.44
CA ALA A 182 30.66 3.47 -12.08
C ALA A 182 30.21 4.65 -11.20
N ASP A 183 29.92 5.79 -11.83
CA ASP A 183 29.44 7.03 -11.19
C ASP A 183 27.90 7.10 -11.07
N CYS A 184 27.17 6.07 -11.50
CA CYS A 184 25.72 6.07 -11.50
C CYS A 184 25.14 5.92 -10.08
N ARG A 185 24.82 7.05 -9.44
CA ARG A 185 24.29 7.08 -8.06
C ARG A 185 22.79 6.80 -7.94
N ARG A 186 22.00 6.99 -9.00
CA ARG A 186 20.54 6.74 -9.02
C ARG A 186 20.16 5.82 -10.16
N LYS A 187 19.76 4.58 -9.83
CA LYS A 187 19.34 3.57 -10.82
C LYS A 187 18.00 3.94 -11.49
N ASP A 188 17.05 4.46 -10.71
CA ASP A 188 15.66 4.72 -11.14
C ASP A 188 15.49 5.89 -12.13
N GLY A 189 16.57 6.60 -12.45
CA GLY A 189 16.58 7.70 -13.43
C GLY A 189 17.94 7.84 -14.09
N CYS A 190 18.70 6.74 -14.17
CA CYS A 190 20.05 6.81 -14.70
C CYS A 190 20.07 7.24 -16.17
N THR A 191 21.12 7.94 -16.58
CA THR A 191 21.39 8.29 -17.98
C THR A 191 22.26 7.26 -18.70
N CYS A 192 22.58 6.15 -18.02
CA CYS A 192 23.37 5.05 -18.59
C CYS A 192 22.71 4.48 -19.86
N ARG A 193 23.54 4.02 -20.79
CA ARG A 193 23.11 3.53 -22.11
C ARG A 193 22.14 2.34 -21.97
N PRO A 194 20.86 2.50 -22.33
CA PRO A 194 19.92 1.38 -22.32
C PRO A 194 20.21 0.41 -23.45
N ALA A 195 19.93 -0.87 -23.25
CA ALA A 195 19.87 -1.85 -24.31
C ALA A 195 18.71 -1.55 -25.27
N ALA A 196 18.76 -2.13 -26.48
CA ALA A 196 17.60 -2.13 -27.36
C ALA A 196 16.43 -2.83 -26.65
N CYS A 197 15.22 -2.30 -26.83
CA CYS A 197 14.01 -2.76 -26.17
C CYS A 197 13.74 -4.24 -26.47
N HIS A 198 13.41 -4.57 -27.71
CA HIS A 198 13.22 -5.93 -28.19
C HIS A 198 14.03 -6.11 -29.47
N PRO A 199 15.33 -6.47 -29.37
CA PRO A 199 16.19 -6.57 -30.54
C PRO A 199 15.78 -7.69 -31.50
N PHE A 200 15.01 -8.67 -31.02
CA PHE A 200 14.51 -9.79 -31.79
C PHE A 200 12.99 -9.87 -31.62
N GLY A 201 12.31 -10.30 -32.68
CA GLY A 201 10.86 -10.42 -32.70
C GLY A 201 10.38 -11.05 -34.00
N ARG A 202 9.14 -11.52 -34.00
CA ARG A 202 8.43 -12.02 -35.18
C ARG A 202 7.29 -11.08 -35.53
N THR A 203 6.85 -11.09 -36.79
CA THR A 203 5.58 -10.46 -37.17
C THR A 203 4.44 -11.25 -36.55
N CYS A 204 3.52 -10.55 -35.89
CA CYS A 204 2.32 -11.16 -35.34
C CYS A 204 1.26 -11.37 -36.43
N PRO A 205 0.20 -12.17 -36.17
CA PRO A 205 -0.91 -12.35 -37.12
C PRO A 205 -1.61 -11.06 -37.55
N HIS A 206 -1.53 -10.00 -36.74
CA HIS A 206 -2.10 -8.67 -37.02
C HIS A 206 -1.16 -7.79 -37.89
N GLY A 207 -0.03 -8.33 -38.36
CA GLY A 207 0.91 -7.60 -39.23
C GLY A 207 1.89 -6.68 -38.48
N HIS A 208 1.80 -6.57 -37.15
CA HIS A 208 2.74 -5.81 -36.35
C HIS A 208 4.01 -6.60 -36.06
N GLU A 209 5.15 -5.94 -36.14
CA GLU A 209 6.41 -6.55 -35.79
C GLU A 209 6.67 -6.48 -34.29
N LEU A 210 6.75 -7.63 -33.61
CA LEU A 210 6.99 -7.70 -32.17
C LEU A 210 8.48 -7.51 -31.83
N ARG A 211 9.13 -6.57 -32.52
CA ARG A 211 10.50 -6.12 -32.28
C ARG A 211 10.50 -4.61 -32.05
N CYS A 212 11.42 -4.14 -31.23
CA CYS A 212 11.66 -2.73 -31.03
C CYS A 212 13.16 -2.49 -30.84
N GLY A 213 13.82 -1.95 -31.88
CA GLY A 213 15.24 -1.61 -31.83
C GLY A 213 15.55 -0.35 -31.00
N GLN A 214 14.52 0.38 -30.55
CA GLN A 214 14.68 1.63 -29.83
C GLN A 214 15.32 1.41 -28.45
N ARG A 215 16.08 2.41 -28.01
CA ARG A 215 16.70 2.47 -26.68
C ARG A 215 15.95 3.51 -25.85
N HIS A 216 14.87 3.08 -25.21
CA HIS A 216 14.00 3.97 -24.46
C HIS A 216 14.73 4.70 -23.33
N LYS A 217 14.46 6.00 -23.21
CA LYS A 217 14.94 6.85 -22.11
C LYS A 217 14.04 6.68 -20.88
N ALA A 218 14.51 7.12 -19.71
CA ALA A 218 13.62 7.21 -18.56
C ALA A 218 12.50 8.22 -18.85
N GLY A 219 11.25 7.86 -18.53
CA GLY A 219 10.08 8.71 -18.80
C GLY A 219 9.56 8.68 -20.24
N ASP A 220 10.08 7.80 -21.09
CA ASP A 220 9.53 7.58 -22.44
C ASP A 220 8.08 7.08 -22.36
N SER A 221 7.17 7.78 -23.04
CA SER A 221 5.73 7.51 -23.04
C SER A 221 5.35 6.14 -23.60
N GLN A 222 6.21 5.52 -24.41
CA GLN A 222 5.95 4.17 -24.93
C GLN A 222 6.18 3.10 -23.87
N LEU A 223 6.95 3.37 -22.80
CA LEU A 223 7.23 2.36 -21.78
C LEU A 223 5.96 1.80 -21.16
N GLY A 224 5.91 0.47 -21.05
CA GLY A 224 4.74 -0.25 -20.56
C GLY A 224 3.64 -0.45 -21.59
N GLN A 225 3.65 0.25 -22.74
CA GLN A 225 2.68 0.02 -23.80
C GLN A 225 2.96 -1.32 -24.52
N PRO A 226 1.92 -2.05 -24.94
CA PRO A 226 2.09 -3.24 -25.76
C PRO A 226 2.76 -2.95 -27.11
N LEU A 227 3.57 -3.89 -27.60
CA LEU A 227 4.10 -3.81 -28.98
C LEU A 227 3.00 -3.97 -30.05
N CYS A 228 1.90 -4.63 -29.69
CA CYS A 228 0.71 -4.81 -30.51
C CYS A 228 -0.49 -4.88 -29.55
N LEU A 229 -1.45 -3.98 -29.72
CA LEU A 229 -2.63 -3.89 -28.85
C LEU A 229 -3.51 -5.14 -28.98
N ASP A 230 -3.67 -5.67 -30.19
CA ASP A 230 -4.51 -6.84 -30.44
C ASP A 230 -3.87 -8.16 -29.97
N CYS A 231 -2.54 -8.20 -29.82
CA CYS A 231 -1.86 -9.37 -29.26
C CYS A 231 -1.80 -9.36 -27.73
N TYR A 232 -2.11 -8.25 -27.10
CA TYR A 232 -1.96 -8.09 -25.66
C TYR A 232 -3.25 -8.50 -24.95
N ASP A 233 -3.12 -9.35 -23.94
CA ASP A 233 -4.25 -9.82 -23.14
C ASP A 233 -4.70 -8.75 -22.12
N HIS A 234 -5.43 -7.77 -22.64
CA HIS A 234 -5.99 -6.67 -21.84
C HIS A 234 -7.01 -7.16 -20.82
N ALA A 235 -7.88 -8.11 -21.20
CA ALA A 235 -8.90 -8.66 -20.31
C ALA A 235 -8.24 -9.41 -19.14
N GLY A 236 -7.28 -10.30 -19.44
CA GLY A 236 -6.52 -11.01 -18.43
C GLY A 236 -5.74 -10.08 -17.51
N GLN A 237 -5.17 -8.98 -18.01
CA GLN A 237 -4.53 -7.97 -17.14
C GLN A 237 -5.53 -7.36 -16.14
N VAL A 238 -6.70 -6.92 -16.63
CA VAL A 238 -7.71 -6.27 -15.78
C VAL A 238 -8.20 -7.23 -14.70
N VAL A 239 -8.53 -8.47 -15.10
CA VAL A 239 -8.99 -9.51 -14.18
C VAL A 239 -7.87 -9.87 -13.20
N TRP A 240 -6.62 -9.99 -13.66
CA TRP A 240 -5.49 -10.23 -12.77
C TRP A 240 -5.34 -9.12 -11.72
N ASN A 241 -5.45 -7.84 -12.10
CA ASN A 241 -5.36 -6.72 -11.15
C ASN A 241 -6.47 -6.81 -10.09
N HIS A 242 -7.68 -7.22 -10.49
CA HIS A 242 -8.80 -7.45 -9.59
C HIS A 242 -8.57 -8.63 -8.64
N GLU A 243 -8.07 -9.76 -9.17
CA GLU A 243 -7.92 -11.03 -8.47
C GLU A 243 -6.60 -11.17 -7.69
N ALA A 244 -5.65 -10.24 -7.89
CA ALA A 244 -4.33 -10.24 -7.26
C ALA A 244 -4.38 -10.26 -5.71
N PRO A 245 -5.28 -9.54 -5.01
CA PRO A 245 -5.40 -9.61 -3.56
C PRO A 245 -5.86 -10.98 -3.06
N GLU A 246 -6.80 -11.62 -3.75
CA GLU A 246 -7.29 -12.96 -3.41
C GLU A 246 -6.22 -14.03 -3.73
N LEU A 247 -5.50 -13.90 -4.85
CA LEU A 247 -4.34 -14.74 -5.15
C LEU A 247 -3.29 -14.65 -4.04
N TRP A 248 -2.98 -13.44 -3.58
CA TRP A 248 -2.06 -13.22 -2.46
C TRP A 248 -2.55 -13.90 -1.18
N ARG A 249 -3.83 -13.72 -0.83
CA ARG A 249 -4.44 -14.34 0.36
C ARG A 249 -4.30 -15.87 0.31
N ARG A 250 -4.65 -16.50 -0.82
CA ARG A 250 -4.50 -17.94 -1.02
C ARG A 250 -3.04 -18.37 -0.94
N THR A 251 -2.13 -17.60 -1.53
CA THR A 251 -0.68 -17.87 -1.48
C THR A 251 -0.15 -17.88 -0.07
N ILE A 252 -0.55 -16.89 0.75
CA ILE A 252 -0.11 -16.80 2.15
C ILE A 252 -0.70 -17.93 3.00
N GLN A 253 -1.95 -18.33 2.77
CA GLN A 253 -2.50 -19.54 3.40
C GLN A 253 -1.72 -20.80 2.98
N GLN A 254 -1.31 -20.89 1.72
CA GLN A 254 -0.48 -21.99 1.25
C GLN A 254 0.92 -21.95 1.88
N VAL A 255 1.53 -20.78 2.06
CA VAL A 255 2.77 -20.62 2.83
C VAL A 255 2.61 -21.18 4.24
N ASP A 256 1.51 -20.88 4.93
CA ASP A 256 1.24 -21.43 6.26
C ASP A 256 1.13 -22.95 6.25
N ARG A 257 0.53 -23.54 5.20
CA ARG A 257 0.46 -25.00 5.04
C ARG A 257 1.84 -25.62 4.80
N GLU A 258 2.67 -25.02 3.96
CA GLU A 258 4.05 -25.49 3.72
C GLU A 258 4.92 -25.34 4.97
N LEU A 259 4.78 -24.25 5.73
CA LEU A 259 5.47 -24.06 7.01
C LEU A 259 5.03 -25.07 8.06
N ARG A 260 3.74 -25.40 8.15
CA ARG A 260 3.26 -26.48 9.03
C ARG A 260 3.81 -27.84 8.62
N ARG A 261 3.93 -28.10 7.32
CA ARG A 261 4.54 -29.34 6.81
C ARG A 261 6.02 -29.42 7.18
N LEU A 262 6.75 -28.32 6.97
CA LEU A 262 8.15 -28.18 7.38
C LEU A 262 8.31 -28.37 8.89
N GLY A 263 7.49 -27.69 9.69
CA GLY A 263 7.50 -27.81 11.14
C GLY A 263 7.28 -29.23 11.62
N ARG A 264 6.26 -29.94 11.09
CA ARG A 264 6.02 -31.36 11.41
C ARG A 264 7.19 -32.27 11.05
N ALA A 265 7.86 -32.03 9.93
CA ALA A 265 9.01 -32.83 9.52
C ALA A 265 10.22 -32.69 10.46
N HIS A 266 10.28 -31.60 11.23
CA HIS A 266 11.37 -31.30 12.16
C HIS A 266 10.94 -31.23 13.63
N GLY A 267 9.69 -31.57 13.95
CA GLY A 267 9.17 -31.53 15.32
C GLY A 267 9.14 -30.12 15.93
N VAL A 268 8.96 -29.07 15.12
CA VAL A 268 8.94 -27.68 15.58
C VAL A 268 7.69 -26.95 15.11
N GLU A 269 7.26 -25.94 15.86
CA GLU A 269 6.23 -25.01 15.43
C GLU A 269 6.84 -23.74 14.83
N LEU A 270 6.27 -23.28 13.73
CA LEU A 270 6.77 -22.16 12.95
C LEU A 270 5.65 -21.16 12.67
N ARG A 271 5.93 -19.88 12.86
CA ARG A 271 4.99 -18.79 12.60
C ARG A 271 5.64 -17.74 11.72
N ARG A 272 4.87 -17.21 10.75
CA ARG A 272 5.34 -16.16 9.85
C ARG A 272 4.67 -14.82 10.11
N ARG A 273 5.47 -13.76 10.20
CA ARG A 273 5.01 -12.38 10.25
C ARG A 273 5.50 -11.64 9.02
N TYR A 274 4.69 -10.76 8.45
CA TYR A 274 5.09 -10.08 7.25
C TYR A 274 4.51 -8.68 7.13
N ILE A 275 5.20 -7.86 6.36
CA ILE A 275 4.64 -6.67 5.74
C ILE A 275 4.63 -6.88 4.23
N LYS A 276 3.57 -6.42 3.57
CA LYS A 276 3.48 -6.38 2.11
C LYS A 276 3.17 -4.98 1.64
N VAL A 277 3.67 -4.67 0.46
CA VAL A 277 3.27 -3.52 -0.34
C VAL A 277 3.01 -4.02 -1.75
N TYR A 278 2.19 -3.29 -2.47
CA TYR A 278 1.99 -3.53 -3.89
C TYR A 278 2.43 -2.29 -4.66
N GLU A 279 2.86 -2.46 -5.90
CA GLU A 279 3.20 -1.36 -6.79
C GLU A 279 2.66 -1.69 -8.18
N PHE A 280 2.27 -0.65 -8.91
CA PHE A 280 1.95 -0.78 -10.33
C PHE A 280 3.23 -0.65 -11.15
N GLN A 281 3.46 -1.65 -12.02
CA GLN A 281 4.41 -1.53 -13.10
C GLN A 281 3.98 -0.39 -14.04
N VAL A 282 4.91 0.10 -14.88
CA VAL A 282 4.60 1.16 -15.86
C VAL A 282 3.42 0.78 -16.77
N ARG A 283 3.26 -0.52 -17.06
CA ARG A 283 2.12 -1.08 -17.80
C ARG A 283 0.80 -1.19 -17.01
N GLY A 284 0.74 -0.68 -15.78
CA GLY A 284 -0.46 -0.73 -14.93
C GLY A 284 -0.77 -2.11 -14.34
N VAL A 285 0.20 -3.02 -14.30
CA VAL A 285 0.04 -4.36 -13.70
C VAL A 285 0.58 -4.34 -12.28
N VAL A 286 -0.19 -4.80 -11.31
CA VAL A 286 0.25 -4.90 -9.91
C VAL A 286 1.42 -5.92 -9.77
N HIS A 287 2.34 -5.66 -8.86
CA HIS A 287 3.24 -6.67 -8.30
C HIS A 287 3.35 -6.45 -6.80
N TYR A 288 3.72 -7.48 -6.05
CA TYR A 288 3.90 -7.39 -4.60
C TYR A 288 5.36 -7.40 -4.23
N HIS A 289 5.71 -6.60 -3.24
CA HIS A 289 6.92 -6.79 -2.45
C HIS A 289 6.51 -7.16 -1.03
N ALA A 290 7.16 -8.16 -0.46
CA ALA A 290 6.92 -8.53 0.93
C ALA A 290 8.21 -8.86 1.65
N LEU A 291 8.26 -8.47 2.92
CA LEU A 291 9.25 -8.95 3.86
C LEU A 291 8.54 -9.93 4.79
N ILE A 292 8.97 -11.19 4.77
CA ILE A 292 8.43 -12.24 5.62
C ILE A 292 9.52 -12.70 6.58
N ARG A 293 9.25 -12.56 7.88
CA ARG A 293 10.05 -13.09 8.99
C ARG A 293 9.46 -14.41 9.45
N LEU A 294 10.33 -15.37 9.72
CA LEU A 294 10.01 -16.66 10.32
C LEU A 294 10.40 -16.63 11.79
N ASP A 295 9.47 -17.02 12.64
CA ASP A 295 9.58 -17.10 14.10
C ASP A 295 9.34 -18.56 14.53
N GLY A 296 9.97 -18.94 15.63
CA GLY A 296 9.68 -20.18 16.35
C GLY A 296 8.55 -20.02 17.37
N GLU A 297 8.36 -21.05 18.17
CA GLU A 297 7.45 -21.06 19.33
C GLU A 297 8.24 -21.32 20.61
N ASN A 298 7.88 -20.61 21.68
CA ASN A 298 8.35 -20.91 23.02
C ASN A 298 7.18 -21.51 23.83
N PRO A 299 7.22 -22.82 24.16
CA PRO A 299 6.18 -23.49 24.93
C PRO A 299 5.91 -22.85 26.30
N ASP A 300 6.95 -22.32 26.95
CA ASP A 300 6.88 -21.75 28.29
C ASP A 300 6.33 -20.31 28.28
N CYS A 301 6.33 -19.65 27.12
CA CYS A 301 5.78 -18.32 26.94
C CYS A 301 5.02 -18.20 25.61
N PRO A 302 3.76 -18.69 25.56
CA PRO A 302 2.90 -18.60 24.38
C PRO A 302 2.58 -17.14 24.05
N GLY A 303 3.38 -16.51 23.19
CA GLY A 303 3.30 -15.09 22.87
C GLY A 303 4.66 -14.43 22.71
N ALA A 304 5.71 -15.03 23.30
CA ALA A 304 7.08 -14.62 23.05
C ALA A 304 7.41 -14.77 21.56
N ILE A 305 8.06 -13.76 21.01
CA ILE A 305 8.61 -13.79 19.67
C ILE A 305 10.02 -14.34 19.79
N VAL A 306 10.22 -15.58 19.38
CA VAL A 306 11.53 -16.25 19.45
C VAL A 306 12.03 -16.62 18.05
N PRO A 307 13.36 -16.67 17.84
CA PRO A 307 13.91 -17.12 16.57
C PRO A 307 13.49 -18.57 16.26
N PRO A 308 13.43 -18.96 14.98
CA PRO A 308 13.15 -20.34 14.62
C PRO A 308 14.29 -21.24 15.12
N PRO A 309 14.01 -22.49 15.53
CA PRO A 309 15.04 -23.41 15.99
C PRO A 309 16.16 -23.62 14.95
N PRO A 310 17.43 -23.83 15.35
CA PRO A 310 18.58 -23.90 14.43
C PRO A 310 18.48 -24.98 13.34
N VAL A 311 17.65 -26.01 13.55
CA VAL A 311 17.37 -27.05 12.56
C VAL A 311 16.66 -26.51 11.30
N ILE A 312 16.00 -25.35 11.40
CA ILE A 312 15.31 -24.71 10.29
C ILE A 312 16.26 -23.74 9.60
N THR A 313 16.60 -24.03 8.35
CA THR A 313 17.51 -23.20 7.56
C THR A 313 16.76 -22.16 6.72
N ARG A 314 17.53 -21.16 6.26
CA ARG A 314 17.05 -20.12 5.33
C ARG A 314 16.52 -20.73 4.03
N ASP A 315 17.19 -21.74 3.49
CA ASP A 315 16.81 -22.40 2.24
C ASP A 315 15.53 -23.23 2.39
N MET A 316 15.34 -23.91 3.53
CA MET A 316 14.10 -24.61 3.81
C MET A 316 12.91 -23.66 3.82
N PHE A 317 13.09 -22.48 4.44
CA PHE A 317 12.06 -21.45 4.42
C PHE A 317 11.79 -20.92 3.00
N ALA A 318 12.84 -20.58 2.24
CA ALA A 318 12.66 -20.13 0.85
C ALA A 318 11.99 -21.19 -0.02
N ASN A 319 12.32 -22.47 0.15
CA ASN A 319 11.72 -23.58 -0.58
C ASN A 319 10.25 -23.77 -0.22
N ALA A 320 9.88 -23.66 1.06
CA ALA A 320 8.48 -23.68 1.50
C ALA A 320 7.68 -22.54 0.84
N VAL A 321 8.25 -21.35 0.75
CA VAL A 321 7.62 -20.20 0.09
C VAL A 321 7.52 -20.43 -1.42
N ARG A 322 8.58 -20.87 -2.10
CA ARG A 322 8.54 -21.21 -3.54
C ARG A 322 7.48 -22.26 -3.84
N ALA A 323 7.39 -23.32 -3.04
CA ALA A 323 6.39 -24.36 -3.18
C ALA A 323 4.98 -23.80 -3.06
N ALA A 324 4.74 -22.86 -2.14
CA ALA A 324 3.44 -22.22 -1.99
C ALA A 324 3.05 -21.39 -3.21
N PHE A 325 3.97 -20.62 -3.78
CA PHE A 325 3.73 -19.84 -4.99
C PHE A 325 3.42 -20.73 -6.20
N VAL A 326 4.16 -21.83 -6.39
CA VAL A 326 3.91 -22.79 -7.48
C VAL A 326 2.55 -23.48 -7.33
N LYS A 327 2.15 -23.82 -6.11
CA LYS A 327 0.89 -24.51 -5.83
C LYS A 327 -0.34 -23.59 -5.87
N THR A 328 -0.15 -22.28 -5.86
CA THR A 328 -1.28 -21.34 -5.79
C THR A 328 -1.68 -20.87 -7.18
N ALA A 329 -2.74 -21.48 -7.68
CA ALA A 329 -3.48 -21.00 -8.85
C ALA A 329 -4.96 -21.35 -8.67
N TYR A 330 -5.85 -20.62 -9.33
CA TYR A 330 -7.28 -20.90 -9.36
C TYR A 330 -7.95 -20.22 -10.55
N THR A 331 -9.18 -20.62 -10.83
CA THR A 331 -10.01 -19.97 -11.85
C THR A 331 -10.92 -18.93 -11.19
N SER A 332 -10.96 -17.71 -11.73
CA SER A 332 -11.86 -16.64 -11.28
C SER A 332 -13.33 -17.03 -11.45
N ALA A 333 -14.23 -16.17 -10.96
CA ALA A 333 -15.64 -16.27 -11.33
C ALA A 333 -15.83 -16.22 -12.87
N THR A 334 -16.88 -16.87 -13.35
CA THR A 334 -17.26 -16.86 -14.77
C THR A 334 -17.68 -15.47 -15.21
N HIS A 335 -17.43 -15.12 -16.47
CA HIS A 335 -17.80 -13.81 -16.99
C HIS A 335 -18.21 -13.88 -18.47
N PRO A 336 -19.25 -13.12 -18.91
CA PRO A 336 -19.70 -13.13 -20.30
C PRO A 336 -18.62 -12.75 -21.32
N ALA A 337 -17.71 -11.83 -20.96
CA ALA A 337 -16.60 -11.41 -21.82
C ALA A 337 -15.50 -12.48 -22.03
N ASN A 338 -15.65 -13.66 -21.44
CA ASN A 338 -14.78 -14.82 -21.62
C ASN A 338 -15.63 -16.07 -21.87
N ASP A 339 -16.68 -15.92 -22.68
CA ASP A 339 -17.60 -16.99 -23.10
C ASP A 339 -18.23 -17.75 -21.93
N GLY A 340 -18.47 -17.07 -20.81
CA GLY A 340 -19.01 -17.69 -19.59
C GLY A 340 -17.99 -18.54 -18.82
N HIS A 341 -16.71 -18.49 -19.17
CA HIS A 341 -15.61 -19.08 -18.42
C HIS A 341 -14.94 -18.05 -17.49
N GLY A 342 -14.24 -18.53 -16.47
CA GLY A 342 -13.35 -17.69 -15.65
C GLY A 342 -11.93 -17.66 -16.22
N TRP A 343 -11.10 -16.73 -15.74
CA TRP A 343 -9.69 -16.64 -16.10
C TRP A 343 -8.84 -17.49 -15.16
N GLN A 344 -7.75 -18.07 -15.69
CA GLN A 344 -6.74 -18.72 -14.86
C GLN A 344 -5.89 -17.67 -14.15
N ILE A 345 -5.93 -17.67 -12.83
CA ILE A 345 -5.21 -16.75 -11.97
C ILE A 345 -4.06 -17.49 -11.30
N GLY A 346 -2.84 -17.04 -11.59
CA GLY A 346 -1.61 -17.58 -11.02
C GLY A 346 -0.46 -16.58 -11.11
N TRP A 347 0.64 -16.91 -10.44
CA TRP A 347 1.88 -16.15 -10.55
C TRP A 347 2.59 -16.45 -11.88
N GLY A 348 3.35 -15.49 -12.41
CA GLY A 348 4.11 -15.72 -13.64
C GLY A 348 5.23 -16.76 -13.46
N ASP A 349 5.74 -17.31 -14.56
CA ASP A 349 6.81 -18.35 -14.54
C ASP A 349 8.13 -17.86 -13.92
N LYS A 350 8.44 -16.56 -14.11
CA LYS A 350 9.54 -15.85 -13.43
C LYS A 350 9.01 -14.98 -12.29
N GLY A 351 7.84 -15.35 -11.77
CA GLY A 351 6.96 -14.55 -10.94
C GLY A 351 7.45 -14.33 -9.52
N LEU A 352 8.55 -14.96 -9.08
CA LEU A 352 9.00 -14.90 -7.70
C LEU A 352 10.51 -14.75 -7.59
N ASP A 353 10.95 -13.57 -7.18
CA ASP A 353 12.32 -13.30 -6.74
C ASP A 353 12.37 -13.35 -5.21
N ILE A 354 13.30 -14.11 -4.62
CA ILE A 354 13.49 -14.23 -3.17
C ILE A 354 14.93 -13.86 -2.84
N LYS A 355 15.10 -12.97 -1.87
CA LYS A 355 16.39 -12.57 -1.32
C LYS A 355 16.40 -12.79 0.19
N HIS A 356 17.44 -13.44 0.70
CA HIS A 356 17.61 -13.58 2.15
C HIS A 356 18.07 -12.27 2.77
N VAL A 357 17.44 -11.88 3.86
CA VAL A 357 17.78 -10.66 4.60
C VAL A 357 18.86 -10.98 5.63
N ASN A 358 19.92 -10.16 5.68
CA ASN A 358 21.05 -10.32 6.60
C ASN A 358 21.75 -11.70 6.51
N ALA A 359 21.77 -12.31 5.32
CA ALA A 359 22.61 -13.50 5.10
C ALA A 359 24.10 -13.11 5.10
N PRO A 360 25.02 -13.94 5.64
CA PRO A 360 26.45 -13.71 5.51
C PRO A 360 26.86 -13.53 4.04
N GLY A 361 27.49 -12.41 3.70
CA GLY A 361 27.84 -12.07 2.31
C GLY A 361 26.66 -11.67 1.40
N GLY A 362 25.45 -11.51 1.95
CA GLY A 362 24.25 -11.16 1.20
C GLY A 362 24.16 -9.68 0.82
N GLU A 363 23.58 -9.39 -0.34
CA GLU A 363 23.48 -8.04 -0.90
C GLU A 363 22.45 -7.12 -0.21
N VAL A 364 21.50 -7.69 0.55
CA VAL A 364 20.35 -6.94 1.08
C VAL A 364 20.45 -6.73 2.59
N ASN A 365 20.66 -5.48 2.99
CA ASN A 365 20.72 -5.08 4.40
C ASN A 365 19.43 -4.40 4.89
N LEU A 366 19.30 -4.30 6.22
CA LEU A 366 18.13 -3.73 6.90
C LEU A 366 17.79 -2.30 6.46
N ALA A 367 18.80 -1.46 6.27
CA ALA A 367 18.64 -0.06 5.89
C ALA A 367 18.08 0.10 4.46
N GLN A 368 18.58 -0.71 3.52
CA GLN A 368 18.08 -0.76 2.15
C GLN A 368 16.62 -1.21 2.12
N ILE A 369 16.23 -2.25 2.88
CA ILE A 369 14.85 -2.74 2.92
C ILE A 369 13.91 -1.69 3.52
N THR A 370 14.32 -1.02 4.61
CA THR A 370 13.47 -0.03 5.30
C THR A 370 13.14 1.13 4.37
N GLY A 371 14.15 1.71 3.72
CA GLY A 371 13.96 2.81 2.77
C GLY A 371 13.21 2.37 1.51
N TYR A 372 13.48 1.15 1.02
CA TYR A 372 12.81 0.58 -0.13
C TYR A 372 11.32 0.37 0.14
N ILE A 373 10.93 -0.39 1.17
CA ILE A 373 9.51 -0.65 1.47
C ILE A 373 8.77 0.66 1.76
N ALA A 374 9.33 1.56 2.58
CA ALA A 374 8.67 2.83 2.89
C ALA A 374 8.40 3.71 1.66
N LYS A 375 9.28 3.67 0.64
CA LYS A 375 9.07 4.35 -0.64
C LYS A 375 7.85 3.81 -1.39
N TYR A 376 7.58 2.50 -1.33
CA TYR A 376 6.46 1.89 -2.07
C TYR A 376 5.13 2.02 -1.37
N VAL A 377 5.11 2.29 -0.07
CA VAL A 377 3.85 2.45 0.67
C VAL A 377 3.05 3.66 0.15
N THR A 378 3.70 4.74 -0.28
CA THR A 378 3.00 5.86 -0.94
C THR A 378 2.84 5.67 -2.44
N LYS A 379 3.85 5.12 -3.12
CA LYS A 379 3.83 4.90 -4.58
C LYS A 379 2.72 3.95 -5.03
N SER A 380 2.34 3.00 -4.17
CA SER A 380 1.22 2.07 -4.37
C SER A 380 -0.15 2.74 -4.61
N THR A 381 -0.27 4.04 -4.28
CA THR A 381 -1.53 4.76 -4.34
C THR A 381 -1.66 5.72 -5.51
N GLU A 382 -0.58 6.03 -6.24
CA GLU A 382 -0.53 7.12 -7.24
C GLU A 382 -1.27 6.87 -8.56
N VAL A 383 -2.19 5.89 -8.62
CA VAL A 383 -2.99 5.62 -9.83
C VAL A 383 -4.22 6.53 -9.90
#